data_AF-A0A443KCU0-F1
#
_entry.id   AF-A0A443KCU0-F1
#
_cell.length_a   1.000
_cell.length_b   1.000
_cell.length_c   1.000
_cell.angle_alpha   90.00
_cell.angle_beta   90.00
_cell.angle_gamma   90.00
#
_symmetry.space_group_name_H-M   'P 1'
#
loop_
_entity.id
_entity.type
_entity.pdbx_description
1 polymer ?
#
loop_
_entity_poly.entity_id
_entity_poly.type
_entity_poly.pdbx_seq_one_letter_code
_entity_poly.pdbx_strand_id
1 'polypeptide(L)'
;MLKSLRAGVFAAPRSSVILASGRRPAYCRRTDKEVIMKITAPAAALLILIAAGAAVKADPVTLSTYLRDSSWTERFDAMFGNSAKPDWVQGATESEAVAVTLNGQPYEVLLACKKHDCGNHQLAVLFDRDAMYGLHFETTDNSPEEELIWLNIGGGPESIDGKTILYAAITGSLFNHPGLFTFPAEE
;
A
#
# COMPACT_ATOMS: atom_id res chain seq x y z
N MET A 1 -11.83 41.20 30.31
CA MET A 1 -10.50 41.82 30.15
C MET A 1 -9.81 41.17 28.95
N LEU A 2 -9.52 41.98 27.94
CA LEU A 2 -8.94 41.60 26.64
C LEU A 2 -7.41 41.45 26.72
N LYS A 3 -6.84 40.43 26.05
CA LYS A 3 -5.46 40.32 25.50
C LYS A 3 -5.49 39.07 24.60
N SER A 4 -5.57 39.07 23.27
CA SER A 4 -4.94 39.82 22.17
C SER A 4 -3.48 39.46 21.86
N LEU A 5 -3.34 38.75 20.72
CA LEU A 5 -2.26 38.69 19.72
C LEU A 5 -0.95 37.94 20.05
N ARG A 6 -0.62 36.92 19.24
CA ARG A 6 0.13 37.10 17.96
C ARG A 6 0.15 35.81 17.12
N ALA A 7 -0.15 35.96 15.84
CA ALA A 7 0.04 34.96 14.79
C ALA A 7 1.51 34.95 14.34
N GLY A 8 2.11 33.76 14.28
CA GLY A 8 3.44 33.54 13.70
C GLY A 8 3.32 33.14 12.24
N VAL A 9 3.91 33.94 11.35
CA VAL A 9 4.05 33.67 9.92
C VAL A 9 5.28 32.77 9.74
N PHE A 10 5.10 31.55 9.22
CA PHE A 10 6.20 30.70 8.79
C PHE A 10 6.51 30.97 7.31
N ALA A 11 7.70 31.50 7.06
CA ALA A 11 8.25 31.72 5.73
C ALA A 11 8.93 30.43 5.21
N ALA A 12 8.62 30.06 3.97
CA ALA A 12 9.25 28.94 3.26
C ALA A 12 10.69 29.28 2.82
N PRO A 13 11.65 28.33 2.86
CA PRO A 13 12.99 28.55 2.33
C PRO A 13 13.04 28.38 0.81
N ARG A 14 13.58 29.40 0.13
CA ARG A 14 14.00 29.35 -1.28
C ARG A 14 15.34 28.62 -1.40
N SER A 15 15.35 27.44 -2.00
CA SER A 15 16.59 26.78 -2.43
C SER A 15 17.13 27.48 -3.68
N SER A 16 18.29 28.12 -3.54
CA SER A 16 19.06 28.67 -4.67
C SER A 16 20.04 27.60 -5.15
N VAL A 17 19.87 27.13 -6.38
CA VAL A 17 20.84 26.26 -7.05
C VAL A 17 21.95 27.12 -7.66
N ILE A 18 23.16 26.92 -7.18
CA ILE A 18 24.40 27.52 -7.68
C ILE A 18 24.80 26.80 -8.97
N LEU A 19 24.72 27.46 -10.13
CA LEU A 19 25.34 26.97 -11.37
C LEU A 19 26.83 27.35 -11.39
N ALA A 20 27.68 26.35 -11.19
CA ALA A 20 29.10 26.44 -11.52
C ALA A 20 29.29 26.22 -13.04
N SER A 21 29.53 27.30 -13.79
CA SER A 21 29.95 27.24 -15.20
C SER A 21 31.48 27.23 -15.27
N GLY A 22 32.04 26.04 -15.51
CA GLY A 22 33.46 25.82 -15.76
C GLY A 22 33.86 26.31 -17.16
N ARG A 23 34.88 27.19 -17.20
CA ARG A 23 35.58 27.61 -18.42
C ARG A 23 36.28 26.41 -19.05
N ARG A 24 36.10 26.19 -20.35
CA ARG A 24 37.00 25.38 -21.20
C ARG A 24 37.84 26.30 -22.10
N PRO A 25 39.07 25.89 -22.46
CA PRO A 25 40.08 26.77 -23.01
C PRO A 25 39.98 26.93 -24.53
N ALA A 26 40.59 28.02 -24.99
CA ALA A 26 40.72 28.44 -26.38
C ALA A 26 41.36 27.36 -27.27
N TYR A 27 40.71 27.06 -28.40
CA TYR A 27 41.32 26.36 -29.53
C TYR A 27 41.70 27.37 -30.61
N CYS A 28 42.89 27.15 -31.19
CA CYS A 28 43.59 28.04 -32.07
C CYS A 28 43.07 28.01 -33.52
N ARG A 29 43.00 29.20 -34.12
CA ARG A 29 43.03 29.60 -35.55
C ARG A 29 42.98 28.50 -36.63
N ARG A 30 41.98 28.61 -37.53
CA ARG A 30 42.14 28.28 -38.96
C ARG A 30 41.42 29.34 -39.79
N THR A 31 42.09 29.71 -40.87
CA THR A 31 41.87 30.84 -41.78
C THR A 31 40.66 30.72 -42.68
N ASP A 32 40.17 31.90 -43.05
CA ASP A 32 39.13 32.24 -44.01
C ASP A 32 39.19 31.42 -45.31
N LYS A 33 38.04 30.87 -45.70
CA LYS A 33 37.52 30.86 -47.09
C LYS A 33 36.00 30.80 -47.06
N GLU A 34 35.37 31.81 -47.63
CA GLU A 34 33.95 31.80 -47.97
C GLU A 34 33.62 30.61 -48.87
N VAL A 35 32.61 29.82 -48.50
CA VAL A 35 31.85 29.01 -49.44
C VAL A 35 30.38 29.12 -49.06
N ILE A 36 29.73 30.07 -49.71
CA ILE A 36 28.37 30.00 -50.27
C ILE A 36 27.41 29.05 -49.54
N MET A 37 26.54 29.68 -48.75
CA MET A 37 25.25 29.16 -48.31
C MET A 37 24.42 28.69 -49.51
N LYS A 38 24.36 27.37 -49.71
CA LYS A 38 23.34 26.71 -50.53
C LYS A 38 22.50 25.82 -49.62
N ILE A 39 21.33 26.34 -49.31
CA ILE A 39 20.21 25.63 -48.72
C ILE A 39 19.78 24.55 -49.71
N THR A 40 20.12 23.30 -49.45
CA THR A 40 19.46 22.13 -50.04
C THR A 40 19.27 21.11 -48.93
N ALA A 41 18.09 21.12 -48.34
CA ALA A 41 17.65 20.16 -47.35
C ALA A 41 17.40 18.79 -48.00
N PRO A 42 17.88 17.68 -47.41
CA PRO A 42 17.13 16.45 -47.39
C PRO A 42 16.34 16.39 -46.07
N ALA A 43 15.03 16.31 -46.17
CA ALA A 43 14.14 16.03 -45.05
C ALA A 43 14.53 14.67 -44.42
N ALA A 44 15.31 14.70 -43.35
CA ALA A 44 15.50 13.54 -42.48
C ALA A 44 14.22 13.39 -41.63
N ALA A 45 13.30 12.55 -42.10
CA ALA A 45 12.13 12.16 -41.34
C ALA A 45 12.57 11.40 -40.08
N LEU A 46 12.60 12.10 -38.94
CA LEU A 46 12.83 11.51 -37.63
C LEU A 46 11.57 10.74 -37.22
N LEU A 47 11.53 9.45 -37.52
CA LEU A 47 10.53 8.52 -37.01
C LEU A 47 10.75 8.34 -35.49
N ILE A 48 10.08 9.17 -34.69
CA ILE A 48 9.94 8.96 -33.25
C ILE A 48 8.97 7.80 -33.06
N LEU A 49 9.50 6.59 -32.87
CA LEU A 49 8.74 5.44 -32.37
C LEU A 49 8.38 5.74 -30.91
N ILE A 50 7.20 6.31 -30.70
CA ILE A 50 6.60 6.40 -29.36
C ILE A 50 6.19 4.98 -28.99
N ALA A 51 7.07 4.26 -28.26
CA ALA A 51 6.70 3.01 -27.63
C ALA A 51 5.64 3.33 -26.57
N ALA A 52 4.36 3.17 -26.92
CA ALA A 52 3.29 3.12 -25.95
C ALA A 52 3.47 1.85 -25.13
N GLY A 53 4.18 1.97 -23.99
CA GLY A 53 4.20 0.90 -23.00
C GLY A 53 2.78 0.70 -22.51
N ALA A 54 2.17 -0.43 -22.84
CA ALA A 54 0.96 -0.85 -22.15
C ALA A 54 1.34 -1.05 -20.68
N ALA A 55 0.73 -0.28 -19.78
CA ALA A 55 0.83 -0.54 -18.36
C ALA A 55 0.17 -1.91 -18.11
N VAL A 56 0.98 -2.94 -17.91
CA VAL A 56 0.49 -4.23 -17.39
C VAL A 56 -0.02 -3.93 -15.99
N LYS A 57 -1.33 -4.05 -15.78
CA LYS A 57 -1.90 -3.95 -14.43
C LYS A 57 -1.31 -5.12 -13.65
N ALA A 58 -0.64 -4.85 -12.54
CA ALA A 58 -0.19 -5.90 -11.63
C ALA A 58 -1.40 -6.75 -11.22
N ASP A 59 -1.19 -8.07 -11.09
CA ASP A 59 -2.22 -8.95 -10.56
C ASP A 59 -2.60 -8.48 -9.14
N PRO A 60 -3.88 -8.53 -8.76
CA PRO A 60 -4.30 -8.14 -7.42
C PRO A 60 -3.62 -9.03 -6.37
N VAL A 61 -3.12 -8.40 -5.31
CA VAL A 61 -2.52 -9.10 -4.18
C VAL A 61 -3.63 -9.50 -3.23
N THR A 62 -4.01 -10.77 -3.23
CA THR A 62 -5.11 -11.33 -2.42
C THR A 62 -4.60 -12.49 -1.57
N LEU A 63 -5.48 -13.09 -0.76
CA LEU A 63 -5.14 -14.24 0.08
C LEU A 63 -4.59 -15.42 -0.74
N SER A 64 -5.20 -15.79 -1.85
CA SER A 64 -4.74 -16.88 -2.71
C SER A 64 -3.40 -16.58 -3.40
N THR A 65 -3.06 -15.31 -3.61
CA THR A 65 -1.71 -14.92 -4.04
C THR A 65 -0.69 -15.21 -2.93
N TYR A 66 -1.01 -14.84 -1.69
CA TYR A 66 -0.14 -15.09 -0.52
C TYR A 66 0.01 -16.57 -0.16
N LEU A 67 -1.06 -17.36 -0.27
CA LEU A 67 -1.04 -18.81 0.02
C LEU A 67 -0.18 -19.64 -0.96
N ARG A 68 0.33 -19.03 -2.04
CA ARG A 68 1.32 -19.67 -2.93
C ARG A 68 2.73 -19.64 -2.36
N ASP A 69 3.01 -18.74 -1.43
CA ASP A 69 4.27 -18.68 -0.71
C ASP A 69 4.21 -19.60 0.51
N SER A 70 5.09 -20.60 0.56
CA SER A 70 5.09 -21.59 1.64
C SER A 70 5.44 -20.99 3.00
N SER A 71 6.32 -19.98 3.04
CA SER A 71 6.73 -19.32 4.29
C SER A 71 5.63 -18.41 4.84
N TRP A 72 4.84 -17.80 3.94
CA TRP A 72 3.64 -17.06 4.34
C TRP A 72 2.56 -18.03 4.83
N THR A 73 2.36 -19.14 4.12
CA THR A 73 1.38 -20.17 4.48
C THR A 73 1.67 -20.80 5.85
N GLU A 74 2.93 -21.05 6.18
CA GLU A 74 3.32 -21.56 7.51
C GLU A 74 2.93 -20.58 8.62
N ARG A 75 3.19 -19.28 8.44
CA ARG A 75 2.78 -18.24 9.40
C ARG A 75 1.26 -18.12 9.49
N PHE A 76 0.57 -18.20 8.35
CA PHE A 76 -0.89 -18.21 8.28
C PHE A 76 -1.50 -19.39 9.03
N ASP A 77 -0.93 -20.58 8.89
CA ASP A 77 -1.38 -21.76 9.60
C ASP A 77 -1.09 -21.66 11.10
N ALA A 78 0.09 -21.15 11.47
CA ALA A 78 0.46 -20.93 12.87
C ALA A 78 -0.44 -19.92 13.58
N MET A 79 -0.96 -18.91 12.87
CA MET A 79 -1.86 -17.88 13.41
C MET A 79 -3.10 -18.49 14.08
N PHE A 80 -3.60 -19.62 13.57
CA PHE A 80 -4.79 -20.27 14.14
C PHE A 80 -4.53 -20.91 15.51
N GLY A 81 -3.29 -21.27 15.84
CA GLY A 81 -2.96 -21.91 17.11
C GLY A 81 -3.81 -23.16 17.36
N ASN A 82 -4.63 -23.14 18.42
CA ASN A 82 -5.56 -24.24 18.75
C ASN A 82 -6.96 -24.05 18.13
N SER A 83 -7.24 -22.92 17.48
CA SER A 83 -8.49 -22.66 16.79
C SER A 83 -8.55 -23.46 15.48
N ALA A 84 -9.73 -23.92 15.11
CA ALA A 84 -9.92 -24.63 13.85
C ALA A 84 -9.79 -23.66 12.67
N LYS A 85 -8.91 -23.98 11.71
CA LYS A 85 -8.88 -23.27 10.43
C LYS A 85 -10.09 -23.70 9.58
N PRO A 86 -10.92 -22.77 9.08
CA PRO A 86 -12.05 -23.15 8.26
C PRO A 86 -11.63 -23.72 6.89
N ASP A 87 -12.24 -24.84 6.48
CA ASP A 87 -11.93 -25.50 5.21
C ASP A 87 -12.26 -24.62 3.98
N TRP A 88 -13.20 -23.67 4.13
CA TRP A 88 -13.63 -22.79 3.05
C TRP A 88 -12.56 -21.77 2.61
N VAL A 89 -11.52 -21.56 3.43
CA VAL A 89 -10.46 -20.56 3.16
C VAL A 89 -9.77 -20.78 1.82
N GLN A 90 -9.57 -22.03 1.40
CA GLN A 90 -8.90 -22.37 0.13
C GLN A 90 -9.69 -22.00 -1.14
N GLY A 91 -10.98 -21.73 -1.00
CA GLY A 91 -11.87 -21.36 -2.11
C GLY A 91 -12.68 -20.10 -1.81
N ALA A 92 -12.15 -19.24 -0.94
CA ALA A 92 -12.82 -18.05 -0.46
C ALA A 92 -13.07 -17.02 -1.57
N THR A 93 -14.05 -16.16 -1.36
CA THR A 93 -14.13 -14.86 -2.04
C THR A 93 -13.19 -13.90 -1.30
N GLU A 94 -12.40 -13.12 -2.04
CA GLU A 94 -11.26 -12.37 -1.49
C GLU A 94 -11.32 -10.89 -1.88
N SER A 95 -10.81 -10.02 -1.01
CA SER A 95 -10.46 -8.64 -1.37
C SER A 95 -8.97 -8.51 -1.69
N GLU A 96 -8.61 -7.42 -2.36
CA GLU A 96 -7.22 -7.00 -2.49
C GLU A 96 -6.70 -6.47 -1.15
N ALA A 97 -5.43 -6.74 -0.87
CA ALA A 97 -4.76 -6.29 0.35
C ALA A 97 -4.76 -4.76 0.46
N VAL A 98 -5.01 -4.25 1.65
CA VAL A 98 -4.98 -2.82 1.95
C VAL A 98 -3.88 -2.52 2.96
N ALA A 99 -3.05 -1.52 2.68
CA ALA A 99 -2.03 -1.05 3.59
C ALA A 99 -2.65 -0.26 4.76
N VAL A 100 -2.18 -0.53 5.97
CA VAL A 100 -2.56 0.16 7.22
C VAL A 100 -1.32 0.46 8.04
N THR A 101 -1.47 1.21 9.13
CA THR A 101 -0.38 1.42 10.10
C THR A 101 -0.86 1.05 11.49
N LEU A 102 -0.06 0.26 12.20
CA LEU A 102 -0.28 -0.14 13.59
C LEU A 102 0.96 0.20 14.41
N ASN A 103 0.81 1.00 15.47
CA ASN A 103 1.94 1.45 16.30
C ASN A 103 3.09 2.06 15.48
N GLY A 104 2.73 2.85 14.45
CA GLY A 104 3.69 3.46 13.53
C GLY A 104 4.40 2.49 12.57
N GLN A 105 4.07 1.19 12.61
CA GLN A 105 4.63 0.17 11.72
C GLN A 105 3.69 -0.13 10.55
N PRO A 106 4.23 -0.41 9.35
CA PRO A 106 3.42 -0.75 8.19
C PRO A 106 2.89 -2.18 8.30
N TYR A 107 1.60 -2.34 8.05
CA TYR A 107 0.92 -3.63 7.98
C TYR A 107 0.06 -3.69 6.72
N GLU A 108 -0.36 -4.89 6.35
CA GLU A 108 -1.37 -5.15 5.34
C GLU A 108 -2.56 -5.88 5.94
N VAL A 109 -3.74 -5.66 5.36
CA VAL A 109 -4.98 -6.32 5.73
C VAL A 109 -5.60 -7.00 4.53
N LEU A 110 -5.94 -8.27 4.69
CA LEU A 110 -6.74 -9.06 3.75
C LEU A 110 -8.10 -9.35 4.37
N LEU A 111 -9.12 -9.44 3.51
CA LEU A 111 -10.41 -10.03 3.85
C LEU A 111 -10.69 -11.20 2.91
N ALA A 112 -11.11 -12.31 3.50
CA ALA A 112 -11.64 -13.47 2.80
C ALA A 112 -12.98 -13.86 3.42
N CYS A 113 -13.89 -14.38 2.63
CA CYS A 113 -15.16 -14.88 3.13
C CYS A 113 -15.62 -16.15 2.40
N LYS A 114 -16.46 -16.93 3.06
CA LYS A 114 -17.01 -18.16 2.49
C LYS A 114 -17.83 -17.83 1.25
N LYS A 115 -17.50 -18.50 0.15
CA LYS A 115 -18.18 -18.31 -1.13
C LYS A 115 -19.69 -18.55 -0.97
N HIS A 116 -20.49 -17.64 -1.53
CA HIS A 116 -21.96 -17.65 -1.46
C HIS A 116 -22.57 -17.43 -0.06
N ASP A 117 -21.75 -17.15 0.95
CA ASP A 117 -22.18 -17.05 2.34
C ASP A 117 -21.31 -16.05 3.11
N CYS A 118 -20.97 -14.95 2.41
CA CYS A 118 -19.96 -14.00 2.85
C CYS A 118 -20.36 -13.27 4.14
N GLY A 119 -21.65 -12.96 4.28
CA GLY A 119 -22.16 -12.23 5.47
C GLY A 119 -22.03 -13.03 6.76
N ASN A 120 -22.02 -14.37 6.69
CA ASN A 120 -22.01 -15.23 7.86
C ASN A 120 -20.61 -15.74 8.24
N HIS A 121 -19.68 -15.82 7.30
CA HIS A 121 -18.38 -16.45 7.52
C HIS A 121 -17.27 -15.63 6.87
N GLN A 122 -16.45 -14.98 7.70
CA GLN A 122 -15.40 -14.08 7.25
C GLN A 122 -14.10 -14.31 8.02
N LEU A 123 -12.99 -13.98 7.38
CA LEU A 123 -11.66 -14.02 7.95
C LEU A 123 -10.93 -12.73 7.53
N ALA A 124 -10.63 -11.89 8.50
CA ALA A 124 -9.71 -10.78 8.32
C ALA A 124 -8.32 -11.19 8.81
N VAL A 125 -7.28 -10.81 8.06
CA VAL A 125 -5.88 -11.10 8.40
C VAL A 125 -5.11 -9.79 8.37
N LEU A 126 -4.45 -9.44 9.46
CA LEU A 126 -3.58 -8.27 9.62
C LEU A 126 -2.15 -8.78 9.78
N PHE A 127 -1.23 -8.39 8.90
CA PHE A 127 0.12 -8.95 8.92
C PHE A 127 1.18 -7.96 8.45
N ASP A 128 2.39 -8.20 8.92
CA ASP A 128 3.61 -7.63 8.36
C ASP A 128 4.59 -8.78 8.02
N ARG A 129 5.88 -8.45 7.93
CA ARG A 129 6.95 -9.42 7.69
C ARG A 129 7.15 -10.42 8.83
N ASP A 130 6.92 -10.01 10.07
CA ASP A 130 7.33 -10.72 11.29
C ASP A 130 6.11 -11.20 12.10
N ALA A 131 4.97 -10.52 11.99
CA ALA A 131 3.75 -10.76 12.76
C ALA A 131 2.52 -10.99 11.86
N MET A 132 1.58 -11.80 12.35
CA MET A 132 0.32 -12.09 11.69
C MET A 132 -0.78 -12.32 12.72
N TYR A 133 -1.89 -11.61 12.56
CA TYR A 133 -3.03 -11.58 13.45
C TYR A 133 -4.30 -11.77 12.64
N GLY A 134 -5.35 -12.29 13.27
CA GLY A 134 -6.60 -12.55 12.56
C GLY A 134 -7.84 -12.35 13.39
N LEU A 135 -8.94 -12.17 12.68
CA LEU A 135 -10.29 -12.26 13.22
C LEU A 135 -11.07 -13.21 12.32
N HIS A 136 -11.42 -14.36 12.88
CA HIS A 136 -12.39 -15.27 12.28
C HIS A 136 -13.76 -14.91 12.84
N PHE A 137 -14.65 -14.49 11.94
CA PHE A 137 -15.99 -14.02 12.21
C PHE A 137 -17.01 -15.06 11.76
N GLU A 138 -17.97 -15.33 12.64
CA GLU A 138 -19.06 -16.27 12.42
C GLU A 138 -20.39 -15.64 12.87
N THR A 139 -21.43 -15.78 12.07
CA THR A 139 -22.83 -15.56 12.48
C THR A 139 -23.74 -16.55 11.74
N THR A 140 -25.01 -16.63 12.15
CA THR A 140 -25.99 -17.54 11.55
C THR A 140 -27.18 -16.75 11.03
N ASP A 141 -27.60 -17.02 9.80
CA ASP A 141 -28.77 -16.38 9.16
C ASP A 141 -28.77 -14.84 9.22
N ASN A 142 -27.60 -14.20 9.20
CA ASN A 142 -27.42 -12.75 9.42
C ASN A 142 -28.02 -12.28 10.76
N SER A 143 -27.89 -13.10 11.80
CA SER A 143 -28.26 -12.77 13.17
C SER A 143 -27.51 -11.52 13.65
N PRO A 144 -28.12 -10.70 14.53
CA PRO A 144 -27.39 -9.62 15.21
C PRO A 144 -26.34 -10.13 16.21
N GLU A 145 -26.33 -11.43 16.51
CA GLU A 145 -25.30 -12.05 17.34
C GLU A 145 -24.11 -12.45 16.47
N GLU A 146 -22.93 -12.00 16.88
CA GLU A 146 -21.66 -12.21 16.18
C GLU A 146 -20.71 -12.99 17.09
N GLU A 147 -20.09 -14.04 16.55
CA GLU A 147 -19.00 -14.76 17.19
C GLU A 147 -17.66 -14.27 16.60
N LEU A 148 -16.78 -13.78 17.48
CA LEU A 148 -15.49 -13.20 17.12
C LEU A 148 -14.36 -14.05 17.72
N ILE A 149 -13.67 -14.81 16.86
CA ILE A 149 -12.54 -15.63 17.24
C ILE A 149 -11.26 -14.87 16.88
N TRP A 150 -10.60 -14.33 17.91
CA TRP A 150 -9.36 -13.58 17.77
C TRP A 150 -8.16 -14.52 17.67
N LEU A 151 -7.36 -14.37 16.61
CA LEU A 151 -6.25 -15.26 16.26
C LEU A 151 -4.91 -14.57 16.51
N ASN A 152 -4.04 -15.25 17.25
CA ASN A 152 -2.67 -14.82 17.59
C ASN A 152 -2.54 -13.44 18.29
N ILE A 153 -3.57 -12.97 18.98
CA ILE A 153 -3.53 -11.71 19.75
C ILE A 153 -2.86 -11.95 21.11
N GLY A 154 -1.76 -11.24 21.38
CA GLY A 154 -0.82 -11.57 22.47
C GLY A 154 -0.62 -10.52 23.56
N GLY A 155 -1.30 -9.37 23.49
CA GLY A 155 -1.21 -8.29 24.49
C GLY A 155 -0.38 -7.08 24.07
N GLY A 156 0.13 -7.04 22.84
CA GLY A 156 0.81 -5.87 22.26
C GLY A 156 -0.16 -4.89 21.60
N PRO A 157 0.34 -3.98 20.74
CA PRO A 157 -0.47 -2.98 20.05
C PRO A 157 -1.65 -3.56 19.25
N GLU A 158 -1.53 -4.82 18.81
CA GLU A 158 -2.60 -5.53 18.11
C GLU A 158 -3.87 -5.73 18.97
N SER A 159 -3.76 -5.58 20.30
CA SER A 159 -4.83 -5.93 21.23
C SER A 159 -5.97 -4.92 21.28
N ILE A 160 -5.73 -3.67 20.88
CA ILE A 160 -6.75 -2.61 20.84
C ILE A 160 -6.91 -2.12 19.40
N ASP A 161 -5.86 -1.50 18.86
CA ASP A 161 -5.91 -0.91 17.52
C ASP A 161 -5.91 -2.00 16.44
N GLY A 162 -5.13 -3.07 16.63
CA GLY A 162 -5.17 -4.23 15.72
C GLY A 162 -6.54 -4.87 15.65
N LYS A 163 -7.20 -5.06 16.80
CA LYS A 163 -8.59 -5.55 16.85
C LYS A 163 -9.56 -4.61 16.13
N THR A 164 -9.38 -3.30 16.29
CA THR A 164 -10.18 -2.29 15.62
C THR A 164 -10.01 -2.36 14.10
N ILE A 165 -8.78 -2.49 13.61
CA ILE A 165 -8.48 -2.66 12.18
C ILE A 165 -9.12 -3.95 11.64
N LEU A 166 -8.93 -5.08 12.33
CA LEU A 166 -9.47 -6.38 11.93
C LEU A 166 -11.01 -6.35 11.84
N TYR A 167 -11.68 -5.78 12.85
CA TYR A 167 -13.13 -5.66 12.84
C TYR A 167 -13.64 -4.66 11.79
N ALA A 168 -12.88 -3.59 11.53
CA ALA A 168 -13.18 -2.66 10.43
C ALA A 168 -13.06 -3.33 9.04
N ALA A 169 -12.20 -4.34 8.90
CA ALA A 169 -12.14 -5.15 7.69
C ALA A 169 -13.42 -5.99 7.52
N ILE A 170 -13.87 -6.69 8.57
CA ILE A 170 -15.11 -7.49 8.57
C ILE A 170 -16.35 -6.65 8.24
N THR A 171 -16.46 -5.46 8.83
CA THR A 171 -17.61 -4.56 8.55
C THR A 171 -17.53 -3.87 7.18
N GLY A 172 -16.40 -4.02 6.46
CA GLY A 172 -16.13 -3.32 5.20
C GLY A 172 -15.69 -1.86 5.36
N SER A 173 -15.69 -1.31 6.58
CA SER A 173 -15.31 0.08 6.85
C SER A 173 -13.89 0.39 6.40
N LEU A 174 -12.95 -0.55 6.60
CA LEU A 174 -11.55 -0.40 6.16
C LEU A 174 -11.47 -0.25 4.63
N PHE A 175 -12.16 -1.12 3.89
CA PHE A 175 -12.11 -1.12 2.43
C PHE A 175 -12.83 0.09 1.82
N ASN A 176 -13.86 0.62 2.50
CA ASN A 176 -14.53 1.86 2.12
C ASN A 176 -13.70 3.11 2.45
N HIS A 177 -12.81 3.04 3.44
CA HIS A 177 -12.03 4.16 3.97
C HIS A 177 -10.57 3.79 4.28
N PRO A 178 -9.78 3.34 3.28
CA PRO A 178 -8.46 2.73 3.51
C PRO A 178 -7.44 3.68 4.16
N GLY A 179 -7.59 4.99 4.00
CA GLY A 179 -6.68 5.98 4.58
C GLY A 179 -6.95 6.37 6.03
N LEU A 180 -8.00 5.83 6.67
CA LEU A 180 -8.40 6.24 8.03
C LEU A 180 -7.90 5.31 9.14
N PHE A 181 -7.32 4.16 8.78
CA PHE A 181 -6.83 3.15 9.73
C PHE A 181 -5.31 3.23 9.87
N THR A 182 -4.85 4.40 10.31
CA THR A 182 -3.44 4.71 10.54
C THR A 182 -3.24 5.07 12.01
N PHE A 183 -2.66 4.14 12.77
CA PHE A 183 -2.38 4.32 14.19
C PHE A 183 -0.88 4.55 14.40
N PRO A 184 -0.46 5.78 14.77
CA PRO A 184 0.96 6.08 15.03
C PRO A 184 1.46 5.35 16.29
N ALA A 185 2.77 5.38 16.52
CA ALA A 185 3.33 4.85 17.76
C ALA A 185 2.90 5.72 18.96
N GLU A 186 2.72 5.11 20.13
CA GLU A 186 2.54 5.86 21.37
C GLU A 186 3.83 6.65 21.69
N GLU A 187 3.70 7.95 21.97
CA GLU A 187 4.81 8.85 22.35
C GLU A 187 5.22 8.71 23.82
#